data_AF-A0A7S1XI57-F1
#
_entry.id   AF-A0A7S1XI57-F1
#
_cell.length_a   1.000
_cell.length_b   1.000
_cell.length_c   1.000
_cell.angle_alpha   90.00
_cell.angle_beta   90.00
_cell.angle_gamma   90.00
#
_symmetry.space_group_name_H-M   'P 1'
#
loop_
_entity.id
_entity.type
_entity.pdbx_description
1 polymer ?
#
loop_
_entity_poly.entity_id
_entity_poly.type
_entity_poly.pdbx_seq_one_letter_code
_entity_poly.pdbx_strand_id
1 'polypeptide(L)'
;MNESDARATVAEFSAAGYDGEAYGSKYVLYYTCDAFRAQNNEALELAKALANELELPLVVLAHVDLRLFQRASKRHVYFVLEGIAEFEEALLEQGIGACVRIDPAQDVGGLSVLGDETESVVGFCCKAWAVVTDRPHQRLKIETLARVASEAGCPVIDVETHLLVPFEEMFQECVRDRAVFEERFLELCPEYAKLLVHQEVAITASEELMDEVDRYGLVFDFMRESDDDETWGAPDWLSNLGVLDQILEMSRVNTDVPKAPGQYGGGEKSARNLLSIFIARKLKGYARACQLNDENNRGE
;
A
#
# COMPACT_ATOMS: atom_id res chain seq x y z
N MET A 1 -7.63 11.93 -11.18
CA MET A 1 -7.40 10.55 -11.61
C MET A 1 -8.74 9.94 -11.96
N ASN A 2 -8.94 9.64 -13.23
CA ASN A 2 -10.17 9.14 -13.82
C ASN A 2 -9.86 8.31 -15.09
N GLU A 3 -10.89 7.85 -15.80
CA GLU A 3 -10.74 7.10 -17.07
C GLU A 3 -9.99 7.87 -18.18
N SER A 4 -10.03 9.21 -18.19
CA SER A 4 -9.24 9.98 -19.16
C SER A 4 -7.75 9.96 -18.84
N ASP A 5 -7.39 9.96 -17.54
CA ASP A 5 -6.01 9.82 -17.10
C ASP A 5 -5.50 8.41 -17.45
N ALA A 6 -6.29 7.36 -17.21
CA ALA A 6 -5.95 5.99 -17.60
C ALA A 6 -5.75 5.84 -19.12
N ARG A 7 -6.64 6.39 -19.94
CA ARG A 7 -6.50 6.39 -21.41
C ARG A 7 -5.24 7.09 -21.89
N ALA A 8 -4.91 8.24 -21.30
CA ALA A 8 -3.69 8.95 -21.63
C ALA A 8 -2.45 8.10 -21.31
N THR A 9 -2.44 7.46 -20.15
CA THR A 9 -1.37 6.55 -19.72
C THR A 9 -1.21 5.36 -20.68
N VAL A 10 -2.29 4.67 -21.04
CA VAL A 10 -2.24 3.54 -21.99
C VAL A 10 -1.73 4.00 -23.36
N ALA A 11 -2.20 5.17 -23.84
CA ALA A 11 -1.75 5.73 -25.10
C ALA A 11 -0.27 6.12 -25.09
N GLU A 12 0.24 6.63 -23.97
CA GLU A 12 1.67 6.96 -23.80
C GLU A 12 2.54 5.71 -23.92
N PHE A 13 2.21 4.64 -23.18
CA PHE A 13 2.96 3.37 -23.26
C PHE A 13 2.85 2.72 -24.63
N SER A 14 1.66 2.74 -25.24
CA SER A 14 1.43 2.24 -26.60
C SER A 14 2.29 2.99 -27.62
N ALA A 15 2.39 4.32 -27.50
CA ALA A 15 3.24 5.15 -28.35
C ALA A 15 4.73 4.88 -28.15
N ALA A 16 5.14 4.45 -26.94
CA ALA A 16 6.49 3.98 -26.64
C ALA A 16 6.75 2.53 -27.13
N GLY A 17 5.77 1.87 -27.73
CA GLY A 17 5.89 0.51 -28.27
C GLY A 17 5.58 -0.60 -27.26
N TYR A 18 4.95 -0.28 -26.14
CA TYR A 18 4.50 -1.24 -25.14
C TYR A 18 2.98 -1.44 -25.21
N ASP A 19 2.52 -2.65 -25.54
CA ASP A 19 1.10 -3.00 -25.59
C ASP A 19 0.68 -4.06 -24.56
N GLY A 20 1.63 -4.70 -23.87
CA GLY A 20 1.40 -5.73 -22.84
C GLY A 20 0.80 -7.05 -23.33
N GLU A 21 -0.05 -7.03 -24.36
CA GLU A 21 -0.63 -8.23 -24.99
C GLU A 21 0.46 -9.19 -25.50
N ALA A 22 1.54 -8.66 -26.09
CA ALA A 22 2.66 -9.46 -26.58
C ALA A 22 3.36 -10.28 -25.48
N TYR A 23 3.18 -9.90 -24.20
CA TYR A 23 3.80 -10.52 -23.03
C TYR A 23 2.83 -11.41 -22.24
N GLY A 24 1.57 -11.52 -22.66
CA GLY A 24 0.56 -12.35 -22.01
C GLY A 24 0.18 -11.85 -20.61
N SER A 25 0.06 -10.53 -20.46
CA SER A 25 -0.43 -9.90 -19.22
C SER A 25 -1.85 -10.39 -18.88
N LYS A 26 -2.11 -10.61 -17.59
CA LYS A 26 -3.37 -11.15 -17.06
C LYS A 26 -4.10 -10.19 -16.13
N TYR A 27 -3.42 -9.17 -15.59
CA TYR A 27 -3.98 -8.22 -14.63
C TYR A 27 -3.21 -6.90 -14.61
N VAL A 28 -3.78 -5.89 -13.95
CA VAL A 28 -3.03 -4.73 -13.44
C VAL A 28 -2.70 -5.00 -11.97
N LEU A 29 -1.47 -4.69 -11.55
CA LEU A 29 -1.03 -4.85 -10.17
C LEU A 29 -1.05 -3.51 -9.45
N TYR A 30 -1.77 -3.40 -8.32
CA TYR A 30 -1.55 -2.32 -7.36
C TYR A 30 -0.66 -2.83 -6.22
N TYR A 31 0.55 -2.31 -6.13
CA TYR A 31 1.54 -2.65 -5.11
C TYR A 31 1.62 -1.57 -4.04
N THR A 32 1.31 -1.90 -2.78
CA THR A 32 1.35 -0.94 -1.67
C THR A 32 2.03 -1.51 -0.42
N CYS A 33 2.75 -0.64 0.30
CA CYS A 33 3.42 -0.97 1.56
C CYS A 33 2.93 -0.14 2.76
N ASP A 34 2.04 0.85 2.55
CA ASP A 34 1.59 1.78 3.59
C ASP A 34 0.27 2.52 3.32
N ALA A 35 -0.34 2.38 2.14
CA ALA A 35 -1.63 3.00 1.82
C ALA A 35 -2.80 2.01 1.93
N PHE A 36 -2.90 1.28 3.06
CA PHE A 36 -3.94 0.27 3.32
C PHE A 36 -5.32 0.91 3.62
N ARG A 37 -5.89 1.58 2.63
CA ARG A 37 -7.21 2.22 2.68
C ARG A 37 -7.89 2.11 1.32
N ALA A 38 -9.19 1.83 1.33
CA ALA A 38 -9.97 1.69 0.11
C ALA A 38 -10.54 3.03 -0.37
N GLN A 39 -10.66 4.02 0.52
CA GLN A 39 -11.18 5.34 0.16
C GLN A 39 -10.09 6.41 0.17
N ASN A 40 -10.26 7.40 -0.73
CA ASN A 40 -9.30 8.49 -0.92
C ASN A 40 -7.87 7.93 -1.13
N ASN A 41 -7.75 6.92 -1.99
CA ASN A 41 -6.50 6.29 -2.36
C ASN A 41 -6.27 6.51 -3.86
N GLU A 42 -5.46 7.50 -4.18
CA GLU A 42 -5.14 7.95 -5.53
C GLU A 42 -4.61 6.79 -6.37
N ALA A 43 -3.57 6.09 -5.90
CA ALA A 43 -2.97 4.96 -6.62
C ALA A 43 -3.99 3.85 -6.92
N LEU A 44 -4.84 3.50 -5.95
CA LEU A 44 -5.89 2.50 -6.14
C LEU A 44 -6.91 2.93 -7.20
N GLU A 45 -7.37 4.18 -7.18
CA GLU A 45 -8.34 4.67 -8.18
C GLU A 45 -7.76 4.74 -9.59
N LEU A 46 -6.46 5.05 -9.74
CA LEU A 46 -5.78 4.92 -11.03
C LEU A 46 -5.66 3.46 -11.46
N ALA A 47 -5.29 2.56 -10.56
CA ALA A 47 -5.14 1.15 -10.87
C ALA A 47 -6.46 0.53 -11.35
N LYS A 48 -7.59 0.88 -10.71
CA LYS A 48 -8.93 0.51 -11.17
C LYS A 48 -9.25 1.06 -12.55
N ALA A 49 -9.00 2.36 -12.77
CA ALA A 49 -9.26 2.99 -14.07
C ALA A 49 -8.42 2.36 -15.19
N LEU A 50 -7.16 2.02 -14.89
CA LEU A 50 -6.24 1.36 -15.81
C LEU A 50 -6.70 -0.08 -16.12
N ALA A 51 -7.08 -0.84 -15.10
CA ALA A 51 -7.62 -2.19 -15.26
C ALA A 51 -8.88 -2.19 -16.15
N ASN A 52 -9.79 -1.25 -15.93
CA ASN A 52 -11.00 -1.09 -16.73
C ASN A 52 -10.69 -0.74 -18.20
N GLU A 53 -9.77 0.19 -18.44
CA GLU A 53 -9.37 0.59 -19.80
C GLU A 53 -8.74 -0.57 -20.59
N LEU A 54 -8.00 -1.44 -19.89
CA LEU A 54 -7.33 -2.60 -20.48
C LEU A 54 -8.21 -3.85 -20.55
N GLU A 55 -9.43 -3.79 -20.03
CA GLU A 55 -10.30 -4.96 -19.85
C GLU A 55 -9.58 -6.11 -19.10
N LEU A 56 -8.84 -5.77 -18.05
CA LEU A 56 -8.14 -6.71 -17.17
C LEU A 56 -8.67 -6.63 -15.73
N PRO A 57 -8.59 -7.72 -14.94
CA PRO A 57 -8.82 -7.66 -13.50
C PRO A 57 -7.72 -6.85 -12.79
N LEU A 58 -8.05 -6.32 -11.62
CA LEU A 58 -7.12 -5.68 -10.69
C LEU A 58 -6.72 -6.67 -9.59
N VAL A 59 -5.41 -6.78 -9.36
CA VAL A 59 -4.82 -7.50 -8.23
C VAL A 59 -4.10 -6.50 -7.33
N VAL A 60 -4.31 -6.59 -6.02
CA VAL A 60 -3.63 -5.76 -5.02
C VAL A 60 -2.67 -6.62 -4.22
N LEU A 61 -1.41 -6.18 -4.15
CA LEU A 61 -0.40 -6.73 -3.26
C LEU A 61 -0.18 -5.78 -2.08
N ALA A 62 -0.68 -6.17 -0.91
CA ALA A 62 -0.37 -5.54 0.36
C ALA A 62 0.90 -6.16 0.95
N HIS A 63 2.00 -5.42 0.89
CA HIS A 63 3.31 -5.94 1.27
C HIS A 63 3.81 -5.36 2.60
N VAL A 64 4.16 -6.25 3.52
CA VAL A 64 4.76 -5.92 4.82
C VAL A 64 6.24 -6.27 4.80
N ASP A 65 7.08 -5.29 4.43
CA ASP A 65 8.53 -5.41 4.49
C ASP A 65 9.05 -5.18 5.91
N LEU A 66 9.47 -6.24 6.60
CA LEU A 66 9.93 -6.17 7.99
C LEU A 66 11.24 -5.38 8.17
N ARG A 67 11.98 -5.06 7.09
CA ARG A 67 13.12 -4.13 7.17
C ARG A 67 12.69 -2.73 7.62
N LEU A 68 11.46 -2.33 7.30
CA LEU A 68 10.87 -1.06 7.77
C LEU A 68 10.57 -1.06 9.28
N PHE A 69 10.55 -2.23 9.91
CA PHE A 69 10.17 -2.41 11.32
C PHE A 69 11.35 -2.69 12.26
N GLN A 70 12.60 -2.58 11.78
CA GLN A 70 13.80 -2.79 12.61
C GLN A 70 13.89 -1.85 13.83
N ARG A 71 13.27 -0.67 13.75
CA ARG A 71 13.17 0.29 14.87
C ARG A 71 11.78 0.31 15.52
N ALA A 72 10.89 -0.57 15.08
CA ALA A 72 9.53 -0.70 15.54
C ALA A 72 9.41 -1.89 16.49
N SER A 73 8.18 -2.29 16.77
CA SER A 73 7.85 -3.43 17.62
C SER A 73 6.64 -4.18 17.08
N LYS A 74 6.35 -5.36 17.61
CA LYS A 74 5.15 -6.16 17.30
C LYS A 74 3.88 -5.33 17.32
N ARG A 75 3.74 -4.37 18.25
CA ARG A 75 2.62 -3.41 18.27
C ARG A 75 2.39 -2.75 16.91
N HIS A 76 3.44 -2.29 16.27
CA HIS A 76 3.35 -1.56 15.00
C HIS A 76 2.99 -2.50 13.85
N VAL A 77 3.58 -3.70 13.80
CA VAL A 77 3.21 -4.71 12.80
C VAL A 77 1.76 -5.14 12.98
N TYR A 78 1.34 -5.38 14.21
CA TYR A 78 -0.06 -5.73 14.52
C TYR A 78 -1.03 -4.63 14.09
N PHE A 79 -0.71 -3.37 14.36
CA PHE A 79 -1.51 -2.21 13.91
C PHE A 79 -1.62 -2.15 12.38
N VAL A 80 -0.53 -2.45 11.66
CA VAL A 80 -0.53 -2.49 10.20
C VAL A 80 -1.39 -3.67 9.70
N LEU A 81 -1.25 -4.86 10.26
CA LEU A 81 -2.04 -6.04 9.88
C LEU A 81 -3.53 -5.85 10.16
N GLU A 82 -3.91 -5.18 11.26
CA GLU A 82 -5.31 -4.79 11.49
C GLU A 82 -5.83 -3.89 10.38
N GLY A 83 -5.01 -2.97 9.88
CA GLY A 83 -5.36 -2.12 8.74
C GLY A 83 -5.47 -2.89 7.43
N ILE A 84 -4.54 -3.81 7.16
CA ILE A 84 -4.57 -4.65 5.97
C ILE A 84 -5.80 -5.57 5.98
N ALA A 85 -6.18 -6.15 7.12
CA ALA A 85 -7.36 -7.00 7.21
C ALA A 85 -8.65 -6.26 6.82
N GLU A 86 -8.81 -5.01 7.26
CA GLU A 86 -9.94 -4.19 6.85
C GLU A 86 -9.86 -3.78 5.37
N PHE A 87 -8.65 -3.49 4.88
CA PHE A 87 -8.43 -3.13 3.49
C PHE A 87 -8.72 -4.31 2.55
N GLU A 88 -8.24 -5.50 2.87
CA GLU A 88 -8.50 -6.77 2.19
C GLU A 88 -10.01 -7.06 2.10
N GLU A 89 -10.74 -6.96 3.22
CA GLU A 89 -12.20 -7.07 3.25
C GLU A 89 -12.86 -6.11 2.24
N ALA A 90 -12.47 -4.82 2.27
CA ALA A 90 -13.03 -3.81 1.38
C ALA A 90 -12.70 -4.03 -0.11
N LEU A 91 -11.54 -4.62 -0.43
CA LEU A 91 -11.15 -4.97 -1.80
C LEU A 91 -11.97 -6.16 -2.31
N LEU A 92 -12.09 -7.21 -1.51
CA LEU A 92 -12.84 -8.42 -1.86
C LEU A 92 -14.34 -8.11 -2.06
N GLU A 93 -14.92 -7.24 -1.24
CA GLU A 93 -16.30 -6.75 -1.43
C GLU A 93 -16.52 -6.04 -2.78
N GLN A 94 -15.46 -5.45 -3.35
CA GLN A 94 -15.47 -4.81 -4.67
C GLN A 94 -15.12 -5.79 -5.81
N GLY A 95 -14.83 -7.06 -5.51
CA GLY A 95 -14.39 -8.04 -6.51
C GLY A 95 -12.93 -7.86 -6.96
N ILE A 96 -12.11 -7.18 -6.17
CA ILE A 96 -10.69 -6.97 -6.43
C ILE A 96 -9.91 -8.11 -5.80
N GLY A 97 -8.95 -8.69 -6.53
CA GLY A 97 -8.05 -9.70 -5.99
C GLY A 97 -7.11 -9.09 -4.95
N ALA A 98 -6.94 -9.72 -3.80
CA ALA A 98 -6.11 -9.20 -2.72
C ALA A 98 -5.13 -10.28 -2.24
N CYS A 99 -3.84 -9.93 -2.16
CA CYS A 99 -2.78 -10.79 -1.63
C CYS A 99 -1.98 -10.04 -0.57
N VAL A 100 -1.66 -10.73 0.52
CA VAL A 100 -0.82 -10.20 1.60
C VAL A 100 0.51 -10.96 1.63
N ARG A 101 1.64 -10.24 1.66
CA ARG A 101 2.96 -10.86 1.81
C ARG A 101 3.74 -10.19 2.94
N ILE A 102 4.44 -11.00 3.74
CA ILE A 102 5.33 -10.53 4.81
C ILE A 102 6.75 -10.98 4.49
N ASP A 103 7.62 -10.03 4.17
CA ASP A 103 9.02 -10.30 3.87
C ASP A 103 9.89 -10.09 5.11
N PRO A 104 10.71 -11.08 5.53
CA PRO A 104 11.57 -10.97 6.69
C PRO A 104 12.76 -10.02 6.45
N ALA A 105 13.28 -9.44 7.54
CA ALA A 105 14.31 -8.40 7.45
C ALA A 105 15.74 -8.91 7.25
N GLN A 106 16.02 -10.20 7.48
CA GLN A 106 17.38 -10.73 7.36
C GLN A 106 17.73 -11.06 5.91
N ASP A 107 18.93 -10.65 5.54
CA ASP A 107 19.59 -10.97 4.28
C ASP A 107 19.99 -12.45 4.29
N VAL A 108 19.05 -13.34 3.95
CA VAL A 108 19.43 -14.61 3.36
C VAL A 108 20.01 -14.21 2.00
N GLY A 109 21.33 -13.98 1.94
CA GLY A 109 22.14 -13.73 0.75
C GLY A 109 21.50 -13.10 -0.50
N GLY A 110 20.99 -11.86 -0.40
CA GLY A 110 20.64 -11.01 -1.54
C GLY A 110 19.30 -11.35 -2.17
N LEU A 111 18.31 -10.45 -2.07
CA LEU A 111 16.94 -10.66 -2.57
C LEU A 111 16.30 -11.91 -2.00
N SER A 112 15.35 -11.82 -1.06
CA SER A 112 14.31 -12.86 -0.91
C SER A 112 14.82 -14.29 -1.20
N VAL A 113 15.93 -14.72 -0.57
CA VAL A 113 16.53 -16.00 -0.97
C VAL A 113 15.72 -17.07 -0.29
N LEU A 114 14.77 -17.63 -1.04
CA LEU A 114 14.57 -19.07 -1.08
C LEU A 114 13.83 -19.59 -2.33
N GLY A 115 13.97 -19.00 -3.53
CA GLY A 115 13.40 -19.65 -4.71
C GLY A 115 13.27 -18.81 -5.96
N ASP A 116 12.62 -19.45 -6.93
CA ASP A 116 12.52 -19.24 -8.37
C ASP A 116 12.13 -17.79 -8.79
N GLU A 117 11.99 -17.52 -10.10
CA GLU A 117 11.45 -16.26 -10.66
C GLU A 117 10.10 -15.83 -10.05
N THR A 118 9.49 -16.70 -9.25
CA THR A 118 8.29 -16.54 -8.43
C THR A 118 8.50 -15.89 -7.05
N GLU A 119 9.73 -15.74 -6.55
CA GLU A 119 10.00 -15.33 -5.16
C GLU A 119 10.45 -13.88 -5.00
N SER A 120 9.51 -12.95 -5.14
CA SER A 120 9.48 -11.58 -4.59
C SER A 120 8.28 -10.85 -5.22
N VAL A 121 8.22 -9.52 -5.12
CA VAL A 121 7.30 -8.67 -5.89
C VAL A 121 7.40 -8.95 -7.40
N VAL A 122 8.57 -9.35 -7.91
CA VAL A 122 8.79 -9.65 -9.34
C VAL A 122 7.89 -10.78 -9.86
N GLY A 123 7.56 -11.76 -9.01
CA GLY A 123 6.60 -12.81 -9.36
C GLY A 123 5.23 -12.23 -9.72
N PHE A 124 4.77 -11.20 -9.01
CA PHE A 124 3.56 -10.47 -9.35
C PHE A 124 3.73 -9.58 -10.59
N CYS A 125 4.94 -9.10 -10.88
CA CYS A 125 5.17 -8.28 -12.06
C CYS A 125 5.14 -9.09 -13.38
N CYS A 126 5.45 -10.39 -13.34
CA CYS A 126 5.66 -11.20 -14.55
C CYS A 126 4.41 -11.37 -15.44
N LYS A 127 3.21 -11.21 -14.87
CA LYS A 127 1.91 -11.23 -15.57
C LYS A 127 1.14 -9.93 -15.44
N ALA A 128 1.73 -8.91 -14.82
CA ALA A 128 1.13 -7.59 -14.75
C ALA A 128 1.29 -6.87 -16.10
N TRP A 129 0.26 -6.12 -16.51
CA TRP A 129 0.39 -5.14 -17.58
C TRP A 129 1.13 -3.89 -17.09
N ALA A 130 0.86 -3.47 -15.86
CA ALA A 130 1.64 -2.46 -15.17
C ALA A 130 1.54 -2.67 -13.65
N VAL A 131 2.53 -2.15 -12.96
CA VAL A 131 2.51 -1.96 -11.51
C VAL A 131 2.15 -0.51 -11.22
N VAL A 132 1.02 -0.29 -10.56
CA VAL A 132 0.68 1.00 -9.96
C VAL A 132 1.09 0.95 -8.50
N THR A 133 1.69 2.01 -7.96
CA THR A 133 2.15 2.06 -6.57
C THR A 133 2.06 3.45 -5.98
N ASP A 134 2.11 3.54 -4.66
CA ASP A 134 2.18 4.81 -3.96
C ASP A 134 3.60 5.40 -4.04
N ARG A 135 3.71 6.71 -4.28
CA ARG A 135 5.00 7.41 -4.36
C ARG A 135 5.73 7.32 -3.02
N PRO A 136 6.94 6.71 -2.97
CA PRO A 136 7.65 6.53 -1.73
C PRO A 136 8.42 7.78 -1.31
N HIS A 137 8.27 8.19 -0.04
CA HIS A 137 9.01 9.32 0.54
C HIS A 137 10.11 8.91 1.54
N GLN A 138 10.19 7.61 1.87
CA GLN A 138 11.21 7.06 2.75
C GLN A 138 12.34 6.41 1.95
N ARG A 139 13.60 6.64 2.35
CA ARG A 139 14.79 6.15 1.63
C ARG A 139 14.71 4.66 1.25
N LEU A 140 14.40 3.79 2.20
CA LEU A 140 14.33 2.34 1.95
C LEU A 140 13.22 1.97 0.95
N LYS A 141 12.11 2.71 0.94
CA LYS A 141 11.01 2.49 0.00
C LYS A 141 11.38 2.98 -1.39
N ILE A 142 12.06 4.14 -1.49
CA ILE A 142 12.59 4.66 -2.76
C ILE A 142 13.58 3.65 -3.38
N GLU A 143 14.51 3.13 -2.56
CA GLU A 143 15.48 2.12 -2.99
C GLU A 143 14.81 0.82 -3.44
N THR A 144 13.81 0.35 -2.68
CA THR A 144 13.01 -0.83 -3.04
C THR A 144 12.24 -0.62 -4.34
N LEU A 145 11.56 0.52 -4.51
CA LEU A 145 10.78 0.80 -5.71
C LEU A 145 11.67 0.94 -6.94
N ALA A 146 12.82 1.62 -6.84
CA ALA A 146 13.77 1.73 -7.93
C ALA A 146 14.23 0.35 -8.43
N ARG A 147 14.39 -0.60 -7.50
CA ARG A 147 14.75 -1.96 -7.82
C ARG A 147 13.60 -2.75 -8.45
N VAL A 148 12.39 -2.65 -7.90
CA VAL A 148 11.18 -3.22 -8.52
C VAL A 148 11.03 -2.72 -9.95
N ALA A 149 11.15 -1.40 -10.18
CA ALA A 149 11.07 -0.81 -11.52
C ALA A 149 12.15 -1.35 -12.48
N SER A 150 13.34 -1.68 -11.99
CA SER A 150 14.39 -2.28 -12.82
C SER A 150 14.17 -3.76 -13.14
N GLU A 151 13.40 -4.47 -12.32
CA GLU A 151 13.21 -5.93 -12.39
C GLU A 151 11.82 -6.35 -12.90
N ALA A 152 10.81 -5.46 -12.85
CA ALA A 152 9.39 -5.79 -13.09
C ALA A 152 9.09 -6.31 -14.51
N GLY A 153 9.86 -5.89 -15.52
CA GLY A 153 9.60 -6.25 -16.93
C GLY A 153 8.33 -5.64 -17.54
N CYS A 154 7.59 -4.84 -16.76
CA CYS A 154 6.43 -4.06 -17.18
C CYS A 154 6.55 -2.61 -16.64
N PRO A 155 5.75 -1.66 -17.16
CA PRO A 155 5.66 -0.32 -16.62
C PRO A 155 5.40 -0.28 -15.12
N VAL A 156 6.12 0.60 -14.42
CA VAL A 156 5.89 0.91 -13.01
C VAL A 156 5.51 2.38 -12.90
N ILE A 157 4.33 2.64 -12.37
CA ILE A 157 3.69 3.95 -12.29
C ILE A 157 3.51 4.29 -10.81
N ASP A 158 4.25 5.28 -10.33
CA ASP A 158 4.05 5.80 -8.98
C ASP A 158 3.05 6.96 -8.97
N VAL A 159 2.26 7.02 -7.89
CA VAL A 159 1.21 8.01 -7.73
C VAL A 159 1.37 8.68 -6.37
N GLU A 160 1.29 10.01 -6.34
CA GLU A 160 1.26 10.73 -5.07
C GLU A 160 -0.07 10.47 -4.33
N THR A 161 -0.02 9.57 -3.36
CA THR A 161 -1.16 9.14 -2.52
C THR A 161 -1.02 9.64 -1.07
N HIS A 162 0.13 10.19 -0.68
CA HIS A 162 0.41 10.52 0.74
C HIS A 162 0.43 12.02 1.02
N LEU A 163 0.83 12.82 0.03
CA LEU A 163 0.92 14.27 0.14
C LEU A 163 -0.25 14.93 -0.59
N LEU A 164 -0.76 16.02 -0.01
CA LEU A 164 -1.78 16.82 -0.68
C LEU A 164 -1.22 17.53 -1.92
N VAL A 165 0.00 18.06 -1.82
CA VAL A 165 0.71 18.68 -2.94
C VAL A 165 1.97 17.84 -3.19
N PRO A 166 2.18 17.32 -4.42
CA PRO A 166 3.37 16.54 -4.75
C PRO A 166 4.65 17.29 -4.40
N PHE A 167 5.64 16.56 -3.91
CA PHE A 167 6.89 17.17 -3.45
C PHE A 167 7.60 17.96 -4.57
N GLU A 168 7.52 17.47 -5.81
CA GLU A 168 8.12 18.06 -7.00
C GLU A 168 7.55 19.45 -7.35
N GLU A 169 6.32 19.73 -6.93
CA GLU A 169 5.60 20.99 -7.20
C GLU A 169 5.88 22.06 -6.14
N MET A 170 6.30 21.62 -4.95
CA MET A 170 6.58 22.48 -3.82
C MET A 170 7.89 23.25 -4.00
N PHE A 171 9.03 22.56 -3.88
CA PHE A 171 10.36 23.18 -3.97
C PHE A 171 11.38 22.20 -4.56
N GLN A 172 12.22 22.70 -5.47
CA GLN A 172 13.36 21.93 -6.01
C GLN A 172 14.49 21.75 -4.98
N GLU A 173 14.56 22.62 -3.97
CA GLU A 173 15.56 22.60 -2.92
C GLU A 173 14.93 22.55 -1.52
N CYS A 174 15.68 22.09 -0.53
CA CYS A 174 15.19 22.00 0.85
C CYS A 174 14.92 23.39 1.45
N VAL A 175 13.66 23.68 1.72
CA VAL A 175 13.22 24.88 2.45
C VAL A 175 13.10 24.58 3.94
N ARG A 176 13.80 25.36 4.77
CA ARG A 176 13.75 25.25 6.24
C ARG A 176 12.85 26.30 6.90
N ASP A 177 12.53 27.36 6.18
CA ASP A 177 11.66 28.42 6.68
C ASP A 177 10.20 28.00 6.55
N ARG A 178 9.51 27.93 7.69
CA ARG A 178 8.11 27.51 7.76
C ARG A 178 7.18 28.47 7.02
N ALA A 179 7.40 29.78 7.11
CA ALA A 179 6.53 30.76 6.48
C ALA A 179 6.63 30.67 4.96
N VAL A 180 7.85 30.50 4.44
CA VAL A 180 8.09 30.28 2.99
C VAL A 180 7.40 28.98 2.53
N PHE A 181 7.49 27.91 3.32
CA PHE A 181 6.79 26.67 3.02
C PHE A 181 5.26 26.86 3.01
N GLU A 182 4.70 27.50 4.04
CA GLU A 182 3.26 27.71 4.17
C GLU A 182 2.69 28.58 3.05
N GLU A 183 3.39 29.64 2.65
CA GLU A 183 2.96 30.52 1.55
C GLU A 183 2.81 29.74 0.24
N ARG A 184 3.85 28.98 -0.15
CA ARG A 184 3.82 28.16 -1.37
C ARG A 184 2.80 27.03 -1.29
N PHE A 185 2.71 26.36 -0.14
CA PHE A 185 1.74 25.28 0.08
C PHE A 185 0.31 25.79 -0.08
N LEU A 186 -0.03 26.92 0.55
CA LEU A 186 -1.37 27.50 0.49
C LEU A 186 -1.71 28.05 -0.90
N GLU A 187 -0.71 28.51 -1.66
CA GLU A 187 -0.87 28.89 -3.06
C GLU A 187 -1.31 27.70 -3.93
N LEU A 188 -0.66 26.55 -3.77
CA LEU A 188 -0.92 25.34 -4.59
C LEU A 188 -2.12 24.53 -4.10
N CYS A 189 -2.40 24.54 -2.80
CA CYS A 189 -3.40 23.68 -2.16
C CYS A 189 -4.78 23.66 -2.88
N PRO A 190 -5.37 24.78 -3.34
CA PRO A 190 -6.65 24.75 -4.05
C PRO A 190 -6.66 23.92 -5.34
N GLU A 191 -5.51 23.76 -5.99
CA GLU A 191 -5.38 22.97 -7.22
C GLU A 191 -5.42 21.47 -6.95
N TYR A 192 -4.88 21.04 -5.80
CA TYR A 192 -4.75 19.62 -5.46
C TYR A 192 -5.78 19.12 -4.45
N ALA A 193 -6.37 20.00 -3.63
CA ALA A 193 -7.42 19.66 -2.66
C ALA A 193 -8.79 19.42 -3.34
N LYS A 194 -8.80 18.47 -4.29
CA LYS A 194 -9.97 18.05 -5.04
C LYS A 194 -10.49 16.73 -4.49
N LEU A 195 -11.79 16.51 -4.64
CA LEU A 195 -12.38 15.21 -4.34
C LEU A 195 -11.88 14.18 -5.34
N LEU A 196 -11.47 13.03 -4.82
CA LEU A 196 -11.11 11.89 -5.64
C LEU A 196 -12.38 11.26 -6.22
N VAL A 197 -12.35 10.95 -7.51
CA VAL A 197 -13.44 10.24 -8.19
C VAL A 197 -13.27 8.76 -7.92
N HIS A 198 -14.32 8.13 -7.41
CA HIS A 198 -14.33 6.70 -7.14
C HIS A 198 -14.68 5.92 -8.41
N GLN A 199 -13.93 4.87 -8.67
CA GLN A 199 -14.10 3.95 -9.78
C GLN A 199 -14.59 2.59 -9.25
N GLU A 200 -15.53 1.98 -9.96
CA GLU A 200 -15.86 0.56 -9.81
C GLU A 200 -14.98 -0.27 -10.73
N VAL A 201 -14.66 -1.51 -10.34
CA VAL A 201 -13.95 -2.43 -11.23
C VAL A 201 -14.93 -3.11 -12.19
N ALA A 202 -14.57 -3.16 -13.47
CA ALA A 202 -15.39 -3.78 -14.51
C ALA A 202 -15.27 -5.31 -14.53
N ILE A 203 -14.11 -5.83 -14.14
CA ILE A 203 -13.78 -7.26 -14.18
C ILE A 203 -13.31 -7.70 -12.81
N THR A 204 -14.02 -8.67 -12.24
CA THR A 204 -13.66 -9.34 -10.99
C THR A 204 -12.47 -10.28 -11.21
N ALA A 205 -11.54 -10.32 -10.26
CA ALA A 205 -10.47 -11.32 -10.29
C ALA A 205 -11.07 -12.73 -10.14
N SER A 206 -10.82 -13.63 -11.10
CA SER A 206 -11.36 -14.99 -11.05
C SER A 206 -10.60 -15.85 -10.04
N GLU A 207 -11.23 -16.91 -9.56
CA GLU A 207 -10.62 -17.89 -8.65
C GLU A 207 -9.35 -18.50 -9.28
N GLU A 208 -9.41 -18.86 -10.57
CA GLU A 208 -8.25 -19.44 -11.27
C GLU A 208 -7.07 -18.47 -11.41
N LEU A 209 -7.36 -17.16 -11.53
CA LEU A 209 -6.32 -16.15 -11.52
C LEU A 209 -5.71 -16.04 -10.13
N MET A 210 -6.53 -16.03 -9.08
CA MET A 210 -6.06 -15.93 -7.70
C MET A 210 -5.23 -17.15 -7.31
N ASP A 211 -5.63 -18.37 -7.66
CA ASP A 211 -4.84 -19.60 -7.46
C ASP A 211 -3.43 -19.53 -8.10
N GLU A 212 -3.30 -18.79 -9.20
CA GLU A 212 -2.00 -18.52 -9.83
C GLU A 212 -1.22 -17.43 -9.10
N VAL A 213 -1.87 -16.32 -8.79
CA VAL A 213 -1.25 -15.16 -8.13
C VAL A 213 -0.80 -15.48 -6.71
N ASP A 214 -1.54 -16.33 -6.01
CA ASP A 214 -1.26 -16.72 -4.63
C ASP A 214 0.03 -17.52 -4.47
N ARG A 215 0.53 -18.10 -5.56
CA ARG A 215 1.84 -18.76 -5.60
C ARG A 215 3.00 -17.79 -5.78
N TYR A 216 2.75 -16.52 -6.04
CA TYR A 216 3.79 -15.49 -6.20
C TYR A 216 4.22 -14.88 -4.87
N GLY A 217 5.46 -14.38 -4.85
CA GLY A 217 6.10 -13.81 -3.68
C GLY A 217 6.62 -14.87 -2.71
N LEU A 218 7.09 -14.40 -1.55
CA LEU A 218 7.54 -15.28 -0.49
C LEU A 218 6.33 -15.98 0.15
N VAL A 219 6.27 -17.30 0.00
CA VAL A 219 5.31 -18.18 0.68
C VAL A 219 6.11 -19.11 1.60
N PHE A 220 5.82 -19.05 2.90
CA PHE A 220 6.54 -19.85 3.89
C PHE A 220 6.21 -21.34 3.75
N ASP A 221 7.19 -22.21 4.03
CA ASP A 221 7.03 -23.67 3.92
C ASP A 221 5.81 -24.19 4.72
N PHE A 222 5.58 -23.66 5.93
CA PHE A 222 4.43 -24.05 6.74
C PHE A 222 3.07 -23.69 6.12
N MET A 223 3.02 -22.75 5.19
CA MET A 223 1.81 -22.41 4.41
C MET A 223 1.61 -23.37 3.24
N ARG A 224 2.70 -23.93 2.70
CA ARG A 224 2.65 -24.93 1.62
C ARG A 224 2.30 -26.33 2.12
N GLU A 225 2.45 -26.57 3.43
CA GLU A 225 2.17 -27.87 4.08
C GLU A 225 0.71 -28.03 4.56
N SER A 226 -0.12 -26.98 4.51
CA SER A 226 -1.56 -27.13 4.75
C SER A 226 -2.26 -27.70 3.53
N ASP A 227 -3.09 -28.73 3.73
CA ASP A 227 -3.83 -29.47 2.69
C ASP A 227 -4.80 -28.60 1.85
N ASP A 228 -4.96 -27.31 2.17
CA ASP A 228 -5.96 -26.42 1.58
C ASP A 228 -5.40 -25.45 0.52
N ASP A 229 -4.10 -25.49 0.15
CA ASP A 229 -3.47 -24.60 -0.85
C ASP A 229 -3.66 -23.07 -0.58
N GLU A 230 -4.22 -22.68 0.57
CA GLU A 230 -4.55 -21.29 0.92
C GLU A 230 -3.33 -20.51 1.44
N THR A 231 -2.90 -19.48 0.70
CA THR A 231 -2.01 -18.45 1.26
C THR A 231 -2.72 -17.60 2.30
N TRP A 232 -1.99 -17.22 3.35
CA TRP A 232 -2.55 -16.43 4.45
C TRP A 232 -2.81 -14.97 4.05
N GLY A 233 -4.04 -14.52 4.32
CA GLY A 233 -4.41 -13.11 4.37
C GLY A 233 -4.00 -12.47 5.71
N ALA A 234 -4.34 -11.19 5.89
CA ALA A 234 -4.06 -10.51 7.15
C ALA A 234 -4.83 -11.09 8.37
N PRO A 235 -6.10 -11.53 8.24
CA PRO A 235 -6.81 -12.21 9.32
C PRO A 235 -6.12 -13.49 9.82
N ASP A 236 -5.50 -14.25 8.92
CA ASP A 236 -4.79 -15.50 9.26
C ASP A 236 -3.53 -15.20 10.07
N TRP A 237 -2.75 -14.19 9.65
CA TRP A 237 -1.60 -13.71 10.42
C TRP A 237 -2.00 -13.24 11.82
N LEU A 238 -3.12 -12.52 11.93
CA LEU A 238 -3.65 -12.04 13.22
C LEU A 238 -4.19 -13.17 14.11
N SER A 239 -4.63 -14.29 13.51
CA SER A 239 -5.10 -15.48 14.21
C SER A 239 -3.95 -16.40 14.65
N ASN A 240 -2.81 -16.32 13.97
CA ASN A 240 -1.63 -17.17 14.20
C ASN A 240 -0.45 -16.42 14.81
N LEU A 241 -0.68 -15.70 15.92
CA LEU A 241 0.33 -14.82 16.53
C LEU A 241 1.61 -15.52 16.97
N GLY A 242 1.56 -16.82 17.31
CA GLY A 242 2.76 -17.58 17.66
C GLY A 242 3.71 -17.79 16.47
N VAL A 243 3.17 -17.89 15.25
CA VAL A 243 3.95 -17.96 14.00
C VAL A 243 4.45 -16.57 13.64
N LEU A 244 3.58 -15.56 13.72
CA LEU A 244 3.98 -14.16 13.50
C LEU A 244 5.15 -13.77 14.41
N ASP A 245 5.10 -14.11 15.70
CA ASP A 245 6.18 -13.81 16.64
C ASP A 245 7.52 -14.44 16.24
N GLN A 246 7.51 -15.68 15.74
CA GLN A 246 8.72 -16.33 15.23
C GLN A 246 9.32 -15.57 14.04
N ILE A 247 8.49 -15.16 13.08
CA ILE A 247 8.94 -14.38 11.91
C ILE A 247 9.46 -12.99 12.32
N LEU A 248 8.81 -12.35 13.29
CA LEU A 248 9.23 -11.06 13.82
C LEU A 248 10.58 -11.17 14.56
N GLU A 249 10.75 -12.19 15.40
CA GLU A 249 12.00 -12.47 16.11
C GLU A 249 13.14 -12.78 15.13
N MET A 250 12.88 -13.62 14.13
CA MET A 250 13.81 -13.88 13.03
C MET A 250 14.21 -12.58 12.32
N SER A 251 13.26 -11.66 12.14
CA SER A 251 13.49 -10.35 11.54
C SER A 251 14.06 -9.30 12.49
N ARG A 252 14.38 -9.67 13.74
CA ARG A 252 14.89 -8.79 14.80
C ARG A 252 13.94 -7.63 15.15
N VAL A 253 12.64 -7.83 14.96
CA VAL A 253 11.59 -6.91 15.40
C VAL A 253 11.30 -7.19 16.87
N ASN A 254 11.19 -6.14 17.69
CA ASN A 254 10.93 -6.28 19.12
C ASN A 254 9.51 -6.83 19.39
N THR A 255 9.40 -8.03 19.95
CA THR A 255 8.11 -8.69 20.28
C THR A 255 7.59 -8.40 21.69
N ASP A 256 8.39 -7.77 22.57
CA ASP A 256 8.04 -7.51 23.98
C ASP A 256 6.96 -6.44 24.16
N VAL A 257 6.70 -5.63 23.13
CA VAL A 257 5.73 -4.54 23.20
C VAL A 257 4.38 -5.01 22.65
N PRO A 258 3.37 -5.25 23.50
CA PRO A 258 2.08 -5.77 23.06
C PRO A 258 1.29 -4.72 22.26
N LYS A 259 0.22 -5.17 21.60
CA LYS A 259 -0.69 -4.31 20.84
C LYS A 259 -1.19 -3.11 21.64
N ALA A 260 -1.54 -2.04 20.94
CA ALA A 260 -2.07 -0.83 21.58
C ALA A 260 -3.39 -1.17 22.27
N PRO A 261 -3.60 -0.71 23.53
CA PRO A 261 -4.85 -0.97 24.24
C PRO A 261 -5.97 -0.06 23.71
N GLY A 262 -7.21 -0.54 23.85
CA GLY A 262 -8.41 0.28 23.62
C GLY A 262 -8.67 0.59 22.15
N GLN A 263 -8.95 1.86 21.86
CA GLN A 263 -9.47 2.34 20.56
C GLN A 263 -8.40 2.66 19.51
N TYR A 264 -7.12 2.43 19.82
CA TYR A 264 -5.99 2.74 18.92
C TYR A 264 -5.60 1.54 18.05
N GLY A 265 -6.59 0.86 17.48
CA GLY A 265 -6.39 -0.22 16.51
C GLY A 265 -6.12 0.33 15.10
N GLY A 266 -5.56 -0.52 14.25
CA GLY A 266 -5.43 -0.23 12.82
C GLY A 266 -6.78 -0.05 12.11
N GLY A 267 -6.72 0.29 10.82
CA GLY A 267 -7.89 0.30 9.93
C GLY A 267 -8.46 1.67 9.60
N GLU A 268 -9.09 1.73 8.43
CA GLU A 268 -9.72 2.94 7.88
C GLU A 268 -10.95 3.34 8.71
N LYS A 269 -11.80 2.40 9.11
CA LYS A 269 -12.98 2.60 9.97
C LYS A 269 -12.57 3.31 11.27
N SER A 270 -11.52 2.83 11.93
CA SER A 270 -10.96 3.42 13.15
C SER A 270 -10.48 4.86 12.91
N ALA A 271 -9.69 5.08 11.85
CA ALA A 271 -9.19 6.41 11.48
C ALA A 271 -10.33 7.40 11.19
N ARG A 272 -11.35 6.97 10.45
CA ARG A 272 -12.52 7.81 10.13
C ARG A 272 -13.36 8.15 11.35
N ASN A 273 -13.52 7.21 12.28
CA ASN A 273 -14.23 7.48 13.52
C ASN A 273 -13.49 8.57 14.34
N LEU A 274 -12.16 8.46 14.46
CA LEU A 274 -11.33 9.48 15.12
C LEU A 274 -11.46 10.85 14.44
N LEU A 275 -11.40 10.90 13.10
CA LEU A 275 -11.59 12.14 12.34
C LEU A 275 -12.99 12.74 12.58
N SER A 276 -14.03 11.90 12.55
CA SER A 276 -15.42 12.33 12.76
C SER A 276 -15.62 12.92 14.15
N ILE A 277 -15.06 12.26 15.18
CA ILE A 277 -15.07 12.76 16.57
C ILE A 277 -14.32 14.08 16.66
N PHE A 278 -13.14 14.18 16.04
CA PHE A 278 -12.35 15.39 16.06
C PHE A 278 -13.10 16.57 15.44
N ILE A 279 -13.65 16.42 14.23
CA ILE A 279 -14.42 17.46 13.55
C ILE A 279 -15.63 17.88 14.38
N ALA A 280 -16.40 16.90 14.88
CA ALA A 280 -17.65 17.18 15.58
C ALA A 280 -17.45 17.82 16.96
N ARG A 281 -16.38 17.44 17.69
CA ARG A 281 -16.23 17.79 19.11
C ARG A 281 -15.00 18.64 19.43
N LYS A 282 -13.89 18.48 18.71
CA LYS A 282 -12.58 19.04 19.09
C LYS A 282 -12.10 20.16 18.18
N LEU A 283 -12.54 20.20 16.91
CA LEU A 283 -12.10 21.20 15.94
C LEU A 283 -12.45 22.62 16.40
N LYS A 284 -13.68 22.82 16.91
CA LYS A 284 -14.10 24.11 17.46
C LYS A 284 -13.33 24.42 18.74
N GLY A 285 -12.49 25.45 18.70
CA GLY A 285 -11.64 25.84 19.83
C GLY A 285 -10.29 25.14 19.88
N TYR A 286 -9.97 24.29 18.88
CA TYR A 286 -8.71 23.57 18.80
C TYR A 286 -7.49 24.49 18.93
N ALA A 287 -7.43 25.57 18.14
CA ALA A 287 -6.31 26.54 18.18
C ALA A 287 -6.09 27.13 19.57
N ARG A 288 -7.17 27.46 20.29
CA ARG A 288 -7.09 27.96 21.67
C ARG A 288 -6.65 26.87 22.64
N ALA A 289 -7.15 25.65 22.49
CA ALA A 289 -6.77 24.52 23.33
C ALA A 289 -5.29 24.16 23.18
N CYS A 290 -4.74 24.18 21.97
CA CYS A 290 -3.31 23.98 21.72
C CYS A 290 -2.44 25.04 22.41
N GLN A 291 -2.86 26.31 22.42
CA GLN A 291 -2.13 27.38 23.11
C GLN A 291 -2.12 27.19 24.64
N LEU A 292 -3.14 26.56 25.20
CA LEU A 292 -3.29 26.34 26.65
C LEU A 292 -2.62 25.05 27.14
N ASN A 293 -2.67 23.99 26.33
CA ASN A 293 -2.27 22.64 26.72
C ASN A 293 -1.02 22.13 25.99
N ASP A 294 -0.43 22.93 25.09
CA ASP A 294 0.64 22.52 24.16
C ASP A 294 0.23 21.28 23.32
N GLU A 295 1.17 20.51 22.79
CA GLU A 295 0.91 19.23 22.07
C GLU A 295 0.30 18.13 22.96
N ASN A 296 0.19 18.33 24.28
CA ASN A 296 -0.26 17.31 25.24
C ASN A 296 -1.77 17.24 25.47
N ASN A 297 -2.58 17.79 24.56
CA ASN A 297 -4.03 17.71 24.64
C ASN A 297 -4.58 16.31 24.25
N ARG A 298 -4.16 15.28 25.00
CA ARG A 298 -4.54 13.86 24.85
C ARG A 298 -5.83 13.49 25.59
N GLY A 299 -6.51 14.47 26.21
CA GLY A 299 -7.79 14.24 26.87
C GLY A 299 -8.87 13.88 25.85
N GLU A 300 -9.49 12.71 26.02
CA GLU A 300 -10.66 12.27 25.26
C GLU A 300 -11.82 13.27 25.35
#